data_AF-A0A1F9P4W8-F1
#
_entry.id   AF-A0A1F9P4W8-F1
#
_cell.length_a   1.000
_cell.length_b   1.000
_cell.length_c   1.000
_cell.angle_alpha   90.00
_cell.angle_beta   90.00
_cell.angle_gamma   90.00
#
_symmetry.space_group_name_H-M   'P 1'
#
loop_
_entity.id
_entity.type
_entity.pdbx_description
1 polymer ?
#
loop_
_entity_poly.entity_id
_entity_poly.type
_entity_poly.pdbx_seq_one_letter_code
_entity_poly.pdbx_strand_id
1 'polypeptide(L)'
;MANQVKLGEPCTRCPYQDQPGPVLSDAPKDGMIYFFVGEGPGKDEIDRGRGFVGAAGRELFTLAEAAGISRSEVRCGNVVKCLPVGAEYGKYSLDPEAIKCCSSYLEEELREWSGMIVPVGGVAAKVIAQLEPIRRWRGVIVRRPLSLGKLRSS
;
A
#
# COMPACT_ATOMS: atom_id res chain seq x y z
N MET A 1 -15.25 15.67 -7.61
CA MET A 1 -13.92 16.30 -7.49
C MET A 1 -13.22 15.60 -6.33
N ALA A 2 -12.42 14.57 -6.60
CA ALA A 2 -11.86 13.70 -5.57
C ALA A 2 -10.72 14.42 -4.83
N ASN A 3 -11.04 14.92 -3.63
CA ASN A 3 -10.42 14.60 -2.35
C ASN A 3 -8.89 14.30 -2.27
N GLN A 4 -8.04 14.82 -3.15
CA GLN A 4 -6.59 14.62 -3.11
C GLN A 4 -5.99 15.27 -1.86
N VAL A 5 -5.55 14.44 -0.89
CA VAL A 5 -4.60 14.88 0.12
C VAL A 5 -3.27 15.06 -0.60
N LYS A 6 -2.67 16.26 -0.53
CA LYS A 6 -1.38 16.53 -1.14
C LYS A 6 -0.25 16.02 -0.26
N LEU A 7 0.85 15.61 -0.88
CA LEU A 7 2.07 15.23 -0.17
C LEU A 7 2.51 16.42 0.71
N GLY A 8 2.59 16.21 2.03
CA GLY A 8 2.99 17.24 3.00
C GLY A 8 1.85 18.03 3.66
N GLU A 9 0.58 17.74 3.37
CA GLU A 9 -0.56 18.32 4.11
C GLU A 9 -1.09 17.33 5.17
N PRO A 10 -1.37 17.79 6.40
CA PRO A 10 -1.92 16.93 7.46
C PRO A 10 -3.29 16.38 7.06
N CYS A 11 -3.45 15.06 7.19
CA CYS A 11 -4.68 14.35 6.85
C CYS A 11 -5.54 14.11 8.10
N THR A 12 -6.72 14.72 8.19
CA THR A 12 -7.63 14.59 9.36
C THR A 12 -8.80 13.62 9.16
N ARG A 13 -8.71 12.70 8.18
CA ARG A 13 -9.86 11.89 7.73
C ARG A 13 -10.08 10.58 8.46
N CYS A 14 -9.19 10.20 9.38
CA CYS A 14 -9.28 8.92 10.10
C CYS A 14 -8.51 9.02 11.43
N PRO A 15 -8.54 7.96 12.27
CA PRO A 15 -7.83 7.96 13.55
C PRO A 15 -6.31 8.19 13.48
N TYR A 16 -5.70 8.10 12.28
CA TYR A 16 -4.27 8.37 12.08
C TYR A 16 -3.97 9.86 11.82
N GLN A 17 -4.88 10.77 12.17
CA GLN A 17 -4.71 12.21 11.96
C GLN A 17 -3.50 12.81 12.69
N ASP A 18 -3.10 12.21 13.81
CA ASP A 18 -1.95 12.63 14.62
C ASP A 18 -0.68 11.83 14.27
N GLN A 19 -0.74 10.96 13.25
CA GLN A 19 0.40 10.15 12.82
C GLN A 19 1.16 10.83 11.67
N PRO A 20 2.50 10.69 11.60
CA PRO A 20 3.29 11.21 10.49
C PRO A 20 2.82 10.70 9.11
N GLY A 21 2.94 11.55 8.10
CA GLY A 21 2.53 11.26 6.73
C GLY A 21 1.69 12.39 6.12
N PRO A 22 0.94 12.12 5.02
CA PRO A 22 0.85 10.84 4.32
C PRO A 22 2.02 10.58 3.36
N VAL A 23 2.39 9.31 3.19
CA VAL A 23 3.19 8.81 2.07
C VAL A 23 2.23 8.33 1.00
N LEU A 24 2.09 9.13 -0.05
CA LEU A 24 1.24 8.81 -1.21
C LEU A 24 1.89 7.75 -2.09
N SER A 25 1.08 7.06 -2.90
CA SER A 25 1.64 6.11 -3.87
C SER A 25 2.38 6.87 -4.98
N ASP A 26 3.39 6.21 -5.56
CA ASP A 26 4.10 6.73 -6.72
C ASP A 26 3.09 7.05 -7.84
N ALA A 27 3.22 8.21 -8.48
CA ALA A 27 2.44 8.52 -9.68
C ALA A 27 2.71 7.48 -10.78
N PRO A 28 1.70 7.11 -11.60
CA PRO A 28 1.91 6.16 -12.67
C PRO A 28 2.84 6.79 -13.71
N LYS A 29 3.80 6.01 -14.22
CA LYS A 29 4.75 6.43 -15.24
C LYS A 29 4.86 5.35 -16.33
N ASP A 30 5.21 5.78 -17.52
CA ASP A 30 5.52 4.87 -18.63
C ASP A 30 6.63 3.90 -18.22
N GLY A 31 6.47 2.63 -18.60
CA GLY A 31 7.39 1.55 -18.22
C GLY A 31 7.13 0.93 -16.85
N MET A 32 6.19 1.44 -16.04
CA MET A 32 5.75 0.72 -14.85
C MET A 32 4.84 -0.46 -15.23
N ILE A 33 5.16 -1.65 -14.71
CA ILE A 33 4.47 -2.91 -14.99
C ILE A 33 3.81 -3.47 -13.73
N TYR A 34 4.38 -3.19 -12.56
CA TYR A 34 3.91 -3.71 -11.28
C TYR A 34 3.48 -2.59 -10.33
N PHE A 35 2.43 -2.84 -9.54
CA PHE A 35 2.06 -2.00 -8.41
C PHE A 35 2.20 -2.80 -7.12
N PHE A 36 3.26 -2.51 -6.37
CA PHE A 36 3.51 -3.11 -5.07
C PHE A 36 2.76 -2.32 -4.00
N VAL A 37 1.89 -3.01 -3.26
CA VAL A 37 1.07 -2.39 -2.21
C VAL A 37 1.35 -3.04 -0.87
N GLY A 38 1.92 -2.28 0.06
CA GLY A 38 2.21 -2.70 1.43
C GLY A 38 1.07 -2.36 2.41
N GLU A 39 1.31 -2.62 3.69
CA GLU A 39 0.36 -2.33 4.77
C GLU A 39 0.29 -0.84 5.08
N GLY A 40 1.41 -0.24 5.47
CA GLY A 40 1.57 1.17 5.80
C GLY A 40 3.03 1.59 5.65
N PRO A 41 3.34 2.89 5.62
CA PRO A 41 4.72 3.37 5.65
C PRO A 41 5.38 3.05 6.99
N GLY A 42 6.68 2.78 6.97
CA GLY A 42 7.53 2.82 8.16
C GLY A 42 8.22 4.18 8.30
N LYS A 43 9.07 4.32 9.32
CA LYS A 43 9.76 5.59 9.62
C LYS A 43 10.60 6.11 8.44
N ASP A 44 11.38 5.23 7.81
CA ASP A 44 12.21 5.61 6.65
C ASP A 44 11.36 6.09 5.47
N GLU A 45 10.17 5.50 5.26
CA GLU A 45 9.22 5.93 4.24
C GLU A 45 8.62 7.30 4.56
N ILE A 46 8.29 7.57 5.83
CA ILE A 46 7.81 8.88 6.29
C ILE A 46 8.88 9.95 6.02
N ASP A 47 10.11 9.71 6.47
CA ASP A 47 11.20 10.70 6.37
C ASP A 47 11.55 11.04 4.92
N ARG A 48 11.38 10.08 4.00
CA ARG A 48 11.71 10.24 2.57
C ARG A 48 10.51 10.52 1.68
N GLY A 49 9.29 10.43 2.21
CA GLY A 49 8.06 10.58 1.43
C GLY A 49 7.89 9.55 0.31
N ARG A 50 8.51 8.37 0.41
CA ARG A 50 8.54 7.36 -0.66
C ARG A 50 8.40 5.95 -0.10
N GLY A 51 7.54 5.13 -0.72
CA GLY A 51 7.30 3.75 -0.30
C GLY A 51 8.49 2.81 -0.55
N PHE A 52 8.64 1.83 0.35
CA PHE A 52 9.63 0.73 0.30
C PHE A 52 11.08 1.19 0.22
N VAL A 53 11.45 2.18 1.01
CA VAL A 53 12.84 2.70 1.09
C VAL A 53 13.55 2.28 2.38
N GLY A 54 12.80 1.78 3.36
CA GLY A 54 13.33 1.21 4.59
C GLY A 54 13.98 -0.16 4.42
N ALA A 55 14.40 -0.78 5.52
CA ALA A 55 15.14 -2.05 5.48
C ALA A 55 14.38 -3.18 4.74
N ALA A 56 13.11 -3.39 5.07
CA ALA A 56 12.27 -4.39 4.41
C ALA A 56 12.02 -4.06 2.93
N GLY A 57 11.91 -2.76 2.59
CA GLY A 57 11.78 -2.31 1.21
C GLY A 57 13.03 -2.57 0.39
N ARG A 58 14.22 -2.33 0.96
CA ARG A 58 15.50 -2.65 0.32
C ARG A 58 15.64 -4.15 0.07
N GLU A 59 15.30 -4.99 1.05
CA GLU A 59 15.31 -6.44 0.87
C GLU A 59 14.32 -6.91 -0.22
N LEU A 60 13.11 -6.35 -0.22
CA LEU A 60 12.12 -6.61 -1.27
C LEU A 60 12.66 -6.28 -2.66
N PHE A 61 13.31 -5.13 -2.83
CA PHE A 61 13.87 -4.74 -4.12
C PHE A 61 15.12 -5.53 -4.51
N THR A 62 15.96 -5.96 -3.56
CA THR A 62 17.03 -6.93 -3.86
C THR A 62 16.46 -8.22 -4.45
N LEU A 63 15.37 -8.74 -3.86
CA LEU A 63 14.70 -9.94 -4.37
C LEU A 63 14.00 -9.69 -5.71
N ALA A 64 13.39 -8.52 -5.90
CA ALA A 64 12.77 -8.14 -7.16
C ALA A 64 13.81 -8.03 -8.28
N GLU A 65 14.96 -7.40 -8.02
CA GLU A 65 16.07 -7.29 -8.97
C GLU A 65 16.62 -8.66 -9.33
N ALA A 66 16.78 -9.57 -8.36
CA ALA A 66 17.16 -10.96 -8.63
C ALA A 66 16.14 -11.71 -9.50
N ALA A 67 14.88 -11.31 -9.47
CA ALA A 67 13.82 -11.81 -10.34
C ALA A 67 13.68 -11.04 -11.68
N GLY A 68 14.59 -10.10 -11.96
CA GLY A 68 14.58 -9.30 -13.18
C GLY A 68 13.59 -8.13 -13.19
N ILE A 69 13.11 -7.69 -12.02
CA ILE A 69 12.17 -6.57 -11.86
C ILE A 69 12.93 -5.38 -11.25
N SER A 70 13.08 -4.31 -12.03
CA SER A 70 13.73 -3.07 -11.57
C SER A 70 12.78 -2.18 -10.75
N ARG A 71 13.33 -1.35 -9.85
CA ARG A 71 12.52 -0.37 -9.08
C ARG A 71 11.76 0.61 -9.98
N SER A 72 12.29 0.92 -11.16
CA SER A 72 11.66 1.79 -12.16
C SER A 72 10.39 1.20 -12.77
N GLU A 73 10.27 -0.13 -12.81
CA GLU A 73 9.09 -0.83 -13.31
C GLU A 73 7.99 -0.98 -12.24
N VAL A 74 8.27 -0.54 -11.01
CA VAL A 74 7.38 -0.72 -9.87
C VAL A 74 6.83 0.62 -9.39
N ARG A 75 5.51 0.75 -9.46
CA ARG A 75 4.74 1.71 -8.67
C ARG A 75 4.66 1.20 -7.23
N CYS A 76 4.93 2.04 -6.24
CA CYS A 76 4.80 1.68 -4.83
C CYS A 76 3.67 2.42 -4.14
N GLY A 77 2.97 1.75 -3.23
CA GLY A 77 1.95 2.35 -2.38
C GLY A 77 1.68 1.49 -1.15
N ASN A 78 0.75 1.93 -0.30
CA ASN A 78 0.33 1.24 0.91
C ASN A 78 -1.19 1.30 1.08
N VAL A 79 -1.75 0.39 1.89
CA VAL A 79 -3.16 0.41 2.29
C VAL A 79 -3.47 1.67 3.10
N VAL A 80 -2.76 1.90 4.20
CA VAL A 80 -2.81 3.18 4.94
C VAL A 80 -1.65 4.07 4.52
N LYS A 81 -1.88 5.38 4.50
CA LYS A 81 -0.89 6.36 4.01
C LYS A 81 -0.10 7.04 5.12
N CYS A 82 -0.56 6.99 6.37
CA CYS A 82 0.16 7.52 7.54
C CYS A 82 0.86 6.39 8.30
N LEU A 83 1.87 6.75 9.11
CA LEU A 83 2.57 5.81 9.99
C LEU A 83 1.57 5.09 10.89
N PRO A 84 1.51 3.75 10.87
CA PRO A 84 0.62 3.03 11.76
C PRO A 84 1.01 3.21 13.23
N VAL A 85 0.02 3.34 14.10
CA VAL A 85 0.24 3.49 15.55
C VAL A 85 1.03 2.29 16.09
N GLY A 86 2.18 2.55 16.71
CA GLY A 86 3.05 1.53 17.29
C GLY A 86 3.99 0.86 16.30
N ALA A 87 4.02 1.29 15.03
CA ALA A 87 4.97 0.80 14.04
C ALA A 87 6.43 1.08 14.44
N GLU A 88 6.67 2.12 15.23
CA GLU A 88 7.98 2.44 15.80
C GLU A 88 8.51 1.36 16.78
N TYR A 89 7.62 0.53 17.33
CA TYR A 89 7.95 -0.59 18.24
C TYR A 89 7.95 -1.96 17.54
N GLY A 90 7.77 -1.99 16.22
CA GLY A 90 7.91 -3.19 15.38
C GLY A 90 6.60 -3.93 15.07
N LYS A 91 5.86 -4.39 16.08
CA LYS A 91 4.59 -5.12 15.87
C LYS A 91 3.39 -4.24 16.15
N TYR A 92 2.54 -4.06 15.14
CA TYR A 92 1.31 -3.30 15.23
C TYR A 92 0.17 -4.03 14.48
N SER A 93 -1.04 -3.52 14.66
CA SER A 93 -2.21 -3.86 13.85
C SER A 93 -2.79 -2.57 13.30
N LEU A 94 -3.28 -2.60 12.07
CA LEU A 94 -3.97 -1.44 11.52
C LEU A 94 -5.36 -1.25 12.17
N ASP A 95 -5.71 0.03 12.34
CA ASP A 95 -7.05 0.41 12.76
C ASP A 95 -8.05 0.16 11.61
N PRO A 96 -9.17 -0.57 11.82
CA PRO A 96 -10.16 -0.83 10.79
C PRO A 96 -10.76 0.43 10.14
N GLU A 97 -10.94 1.51 10.89
CA GLU A 97 -11.43 2.79 10.37
C GLU A 97 -10.38 3.47 9.50
N ALA A 98 -9.10 3.38 9.89
CA ALA A 98 -8.00 3.87 9.05
C ALA A 98 -7.90 3.08 7.73
N ILE A 99 -8.03 1.74 7.77
CA ILE A 99 -8.10 0.90 6.56
C ILE A 99 -9.27 1.33 5.70
N LYS A 100 -10.48 1.42 6.27
CA LYS A 100 -11.70 1.76 5.53
C LYS A 100 -11.58 3.13 4.85
N CYS A 101 -11.06 4.13 5.57
CA CYS A 101 -10.85 5.47 5.03
C CYS A 101 -9.82 5.44 3.90
N CYS A 102 -8.64 4.87 4.14
CA CYS A 102 -7.55 4.87 3.15
C CYS A 102 -7.83 3.97 1.93
N SER A 103 -8.65 2.93 2.09
CA SER A 103 -9.06 2.04 0.99
C SER A 103 -9.80 2.78 -0.11
N SER A 104 -10.52 3.87 0.20
CA SER A 104 -11.20 4.68 -0.82
C SER A 104 -10.22 5.33 -1.82
N TYR A 105 -9.05 5.78 -1.35
CA TYR A 105 -8.00 6.29 -2.23
C TYR A 105 -7.32 5.17 -2.99
N LEU A 106 -7.04 4.05 -2.32
CA LEU A 106 -6.43 2.90 -2.98
C LEU A 106 -7.34 2.37 -4.09
N GLU A 107 -8.66 2.40 -3.92
CA GLU A 107 -9.62 2.08 -4.99
C GLU A 107 -9.43 2.95 -6.23
N GLU A 108 -9.25 4.26 -6.08
CA GLU A 108 -9.00 5.17 -7.20
C GLU A 108 -7.66 4.84 -7.86
N GLU A 109 -6.60 4.66 -7.07
CA GLU A 109 -5.26 4.31 -7.57
C GLU A 109 -5.26 2.99 -8.35
N LEU A 110 -6.04 2.00 -7.91
CA LEU A 110 -6.13 0.72 -8.59
C LEU A 110 -7.03 0.76 -9.83
N ARG A 111 -8.05 1.64 -9.89
CA ARG A 111 -8.86 1.84 -11.10
C ARG A 111 -8.07 2.47 -12.24
N GLU A 112 -7.11 3.33 -11.89
CA GLU A 112 -6.19 3.96 -12.84
C GLU A 112 -5.06 3.03 -13.28
N TRP A 113 -4.89 1.89 -12.61
CA TRP A 113 -3.79 0.97 -12.84
C TRP A 113 -4.19 -0.22 -13.73
N SER A 114 -3.44 -0.44 -14.81
CA SER A 114 -3.67 -1.55 -15.75
C SER A 114 -2.66 -2.70 -15.65
N GLY A 115 -1.60 -2.53 -14.86
CA GLY A 115 -0.54 -3.53 -14.70
C GLY A 115 -0.85 -4.59 -13.63
N MET A 116 0.17 -5.38 -13.25
CA MET A 116 0.01 -6.40 -12.22
C MET A 116 0.08 -5.79 -10.82
N ILE A 117 -0.84 -6.17 -9.94
CA ILE A 117 -0.84 -5.73 -8.54
C ILE A 117 -0.21 -6.82 -7.68
N VAL A 118 0.76 -6.45 -6.85
CA VAL A 118 1.47 -7.35 -5.96
C VAL A 118 1.24 -6.89 -4.51
N PRO A 119 0.32 -7.54 -3.77
CA PRO A 119 0.15 -7.25 -2.36
C PRO A 119 1.35 -7.77 -1.58
N VAL A 120 2.04 -6.87 -0.88
CA VAL A 120 3.19 -7.17 -0.02
C VAL A 120 2.70 -7.27 1.41
N GLY A 121 2.37 -8.49 1.84
CA GLY A 121 1.89 -8.79 3.19
C GLY A 121 0.41 -9.14 3.27
N GLY A 122 0.00 -9.71 4.41
CA GLY A 122 -1.33 -10.27 4.60
C GLY A 122 -2.45 -9.24 4.59
N VAL A 123 -2.20 -8.05 5.15
CA VAL A 123 -3.19 -6.97 5.19
C VAL A 123 -3.50 -6.47 3.78
N ALA A 124 -2.47 -6.16 2.97
CA ALA A 124 -2.65 -5.74 1.59
C ALA A 124 -3.37 -6.81 0.75
N ALA A 125 -3.01 -8.09 0.90
CA ALA A 125 -3.67 -9.18 0.18
C ALA A 125 -5.15 -9.33 0.55
N LYS A 126 -5.49 -9.15 1.83
CA LYS A 126 -6.87 -9.16 2.30
C LYS A 126 -7.66 -7.96 1.78
N VAL A 127 -7.10 -6.75 1.88
CA VAL A 127 -7.80 -5.50 1.51
C VAL A 127 -8.03 -5.42 0.00
N ILE A 128 -7.02 -5.73 -0.81
CA ILE A 128 -7.08 -5.59 -2.27
C ILE A 128 -7.90 -6.71 -2.91
N ALA A 129 -7.70 -7.95 -2.45
CA ALA A 129 -8.13 -9.14 -3.17
C ALA A 129 -8.93 -10.13 -2.32
N GLN A 130 -9.21 -9.83 -1.04
CA GLN A 130 -9.90 -10.73 -0.09
C GLN A 130 -9.20 -12.10 0.03
N LEU A 131 -7.87 -12.11 -0.07
CA LEU A 131 -7.07 -13.33 0.00
C LEU A 131 -6.53 -13.51 1.41
N GLU A 132 -7.15 -14.41 2.17
CA GLU A 132 -6.69 -14.78 3.51
C GLU A 132 -6.78 -16.30 3.77
N PRO A 133 -5.79 -16.90 4.46
CA PRO A 133 -4.49 -16.32 4.81
C PRO A 133 -3.55 -16.29 3.58
N ILE A 134 -2.71 -15.25 3.46
CA ILE A 134 -1.80 -15.04 2.31
C ILE A 134 -0.95 -16.27 1.95
N ARG A 135 -0.58 -17.10 2.93
CA ARG A 135 0.19 -18.33 2.73
C ARG A 135 -0.44 -19.32 1.75
N ARG A 136 -1.76 -19.31 1.57
CA ARG A 136 -2.47 -20.18 0.61
C ARG A 136 -2.41 -19.66 -0.84
N TRP A 137 -1.99 -18.41 -1.02
CA TRP A 137 -2.08 -17.68 -2.27
C TRP A 137 -0.72 -17.25 -2.83
N ARG A 138 0.38 -17.52 -2.10
CA ARG A 138 1.74 -17.23 -2.60
C ARG A 138 1.98 -18.00 -3.90
N GLY A 139 2.45 -17.30 -4.92
CA GLY A 139 2.73 -17.87 -6.25
C GLY A 139 1.51 -18.07 -7.15
N VAL A 140 0.31 -17.66 -6.71
CA VAL A 140 -0.93 -17.80 -7.49
C VAL A 140 -1.29 -16.48 -8.15
N ILE A 141 -1.48 -16.50 -9.47
CA ILE A 141 -2.03 -15.37 -10.21
C ILE A 141 -3.56 -15.43 -10.12
N VAL A 142 -4.16 -14.39 -9.55
CA VAL A 142 -5.62 -14.27 -9.42
C VAL A 142 -6.13 -13.28 -10.45
N ARG A 143 -7.03 -13.72 -11.33
CA ARG A 143 -7.75 -12.87 -12.28
C ARG A 143 -9.17 -12.67 -11.81
N ARG A 144 -9.42 -11.63 -11.01
CA ARG A 144 -10.76 -11.26 -10.53
C ARG A 144 -10.92 -9.75 -10.56
N PRO A 145 -12.16 -9.24 -10.67
CA PRO A 145 -12.44 -7.83 -10.42
C PRO A 145 -11.95 -7.46 -9.02
N LEU A 146 -11.28 -6.31 -8.90
CA LEU A 146 -10.87 -5.76 -7.61
C LEU A 146 -12.11 -5.57 -6.73
N SER A 147 -12.00 -5.96 -5.46
CA SER A 147 -13.16 -6.18 -4.58
C SER A 147 -13.16 -5.31 -3.32
N LEU A 148 -12.38 -4.22 -3.32
CA LEU A 148 -12.30 -3.24 -2.22
C LEU A 148 -13.68 -2.75 -1.73
N GLY A 149 -14.67 -2.68 -2.63
CA GLY A 149 -16.04 -2.26 -2.33
C GLY A 149 -16.89 -3.19 -1.44
N LYS A 150 -16.37 -4.35 -0.98
CA LYS A 150 -17.07 -5.22 0.00
C LYS A 150 -16.62 -5.03 1.45
N LEU A 151 -15.72 -4.10 1.76
CA LEU A 151 -15.41 -3.68 3.15
C LEU A 151 -16.55 -2.86 3.81
N ARG A 152 -17.78 -2.99 3.31
CA ARG A 152 -18.97 -2.35 3.89
C ARG A 152 -19.46 -3.20 5.06
N SER A 153 -19.16 -2.73 6.27
CA SER A 153 -19.88 -2.96 7.52
C SER A 153 -20.26 -4.41 7.84
N SER A 154 -19.43 -5.08 8.62
CA SER A 154 -19.93 -5.88 9.74
C SER A 154 -19.74 -5.06 11.01
#